data_AF-A0A2M4AMT3-F1
#
_entry.id   AF-A0A2M4AMT3-F1
#
_cell.length_a   1.000
_cell.length_b   1.000
_cell.length_c   1.000
_cell.angle_alpha   90.00
_cell.angle_beta   90.00
_cell.angle_gamma   90.00
#
_symmetry.space_group_name_H-M   'P 1'
#
loop_
_entity.id
_entity.type
_entity.pdbx_description
1 polymer ?
#
loop_
_entity_poly.entity_id
_entity_poly.type
_entity_poly.pdbx_seq_one_letter_code
_entity_poly.pdbx_strand_id
1 'polypeptide(L)'
;PSSCAPVLGSFLVFKKNNDNVKQSRSANNVRGVQRTSDCNGDTNLNRKQQRDDRRRANHNEIERRRRDKINNWIHELNKIIPAEHMNSPSSETQNKQNGGQGENLSKGGILAKACEYITRLKDTSDKLTECLAEKDQILLENLQLKESINQLLTENKRLQSQLQYALETNVKLES
;
A
#
# COMPACT_ATOMS: atom_id res chain seq x y z
N PRO A 1 -5.47 -38.01 17.50
CA PRO A 1 -6.01 -36.98 16.59
C PRO A 1 -6.17 -35.64 17.34
N SER A 2 -5.07 -35.01 17.72
CA SER A 2 -4.37 -33.94 16.96
C SER A 2 -5.06 -32.58 17.13
N SER A 3 -4.83 -31.96 18.30
CA SER A 3 -5.18 -30.56 18.58
C SER A 3 -4.04 -29.66 18.09
N CYS A 4 -4.37 -28.69 17.24
CA CYS A 4 -3.42 -27.84 16.53
C CYS A 4 -3.08 -26.59 17.36
N ALA A 5 -1.79 -26.39 17.63
CA ALA A 5 -1.26 -25.20 18.29
C ALA A 5 -0.98 -24.06 17.27
N PRO A 6 -1.17 -22.78 17.62
CA PRO A 6 -0.71 -21.68 16.78
C PRO A 6 0.74 -21.29 17.09
N VAL A 7 1.51 -21.13 16.01
CA VAL A 7 2.94 -20.88 15.98
C VAL A 7 3.26 -19.38 16.19
N LEU A 8 4.02 -19.13 17.26
CA LEU A 8 5.11 -18.15 17.42
C LEU A 8 5.09 -16.86 16.55
N GLY A 9 4.54 -15.78 17.09
CA GLY A 9 4.86 -14.42 16.67
C GLY A 9 6.21 -13.98 17.26
N SER A 10 7.26 -13.94 16.43
CA SER A 10 8.56 -13.38 16.81
C SER A 10 8.49 -11.85 16.85
N PHE A 11 8.50 -11.28 18.05
CA PHE A 11 8.61 -9.85 18.30
C PHE A 11 10.09 -9.43 18.21
N LEU A 12 10.48 -8.78 17.11
CA LEU A 12 11.80 -8.17 16.96
C LEU A 12 11.87 -6.86 17.77
N VAL A 13 12.43 -6.93 18.97
CA VAL A 13 12.82 -5.75 19.76
C VAL A 13 14.16 -5.22 19.24
N PHE A 14 14.15 -4.09 18.55
CA PHE A 14 15.38 -3.37 18.24
C PHE A 14 15.95 -2.73 19.51
N LYS A 15 17.04 -3.32 20.01
CA LYS A 15 17.87 -2.81 21.11
C LYS A 15 18.63 -1.57 20.63
N LYS A 16 18.38 -0.43 21.26
CA LYS A 16 19.10 0.83 21.01
C LYS A 16 20.45 0.78 21.71
N ASN A 17 21.51 0.48 20.98
CA ASN A 17 22.88 0.58 21.48
C ASN A 17 23.30 2.05 21.49
N ASN A 18 23.65 2.56 22.67
CA ASN A 18 24.21 3.89 22.88
C ASN A 18 25.70 3.72 23.17
N ASP A 19 26.52 3.67 22.12
CA ASP A 19 27.98 3.61 22.26
C ASP A 19 28.53 5.01 22.53
N ASN A 20 28.68 5.31 23.81
CA ASN A 20 29.30 6.51 24.32
C ASN A 20 30.83 6.36 24.22
N VAL A 21 31.41 6.56 23.04
CA VAL A 21 32.86 6.59 22.84
C VAL A 21 33.41 7.90 23.40
N LYS A 22 33.82 7.85 24.68
CA LYS A 22 34.74 8.82 25.27
C LYS A 22 36.12 8.62 24.63
N GLN A 23 36.48 9.48 23.69
CA GLN A 23 37.86 9.55 23.22
C GLN A 23 38.64 10.52 24.11
N SER A 24 39.34 9.96 25.10
CA SER A 24 40.44 10.65 25.78
C SER A 24 41.58 10.89 24.80
N ARG A 25 42.09 12.12 24.75
CA ARG A 25 43.48 12.39 24.36
C ARG A 25 44.12 13.27 25.41
N SER A 26 45.20 12.75 25.98
CA SER A 26 46.03 13.36 27.00
C SER A 26 47.39 13.78 26.39
N ALA A 27 48.00 14.76 27.06
CA ALA A 27 49.42 15.11 27.13
C ALA A 27 50.00 16.25 26.26
N ASN A 28 50.44 17.28 27.00
CA ASN A 28 51.60 18.18 26.87
C ASN A 28 51.65 19.17 25.68
N ASN A 29 52.09 20.43 25.82
CA ASN A 29 53.32 20.87 26.48
C ASN A 29 53.34 22.41 26.70
N VAL A 30 54.13 22.82 27.70
CA VAL A 30 55.01 24.01 27.77
C VAL A 30 54.43 25.43 27.86
N ARG A 31 54.93 26.12 28.89
CA ARG A 31 54.84 27.55 29.19
C ARG A 31 55.39 28.41 28.04
N GLY A 32 54.65 29.47 27.72
CA GLY A 32 55.15 30.62 26.96
C GLY A 32 54.25 31.81 27.24
N VAL A 33 54.60 32.61 28.27
CA VAL A 33 53.97 33.90 28.51
C VAL A 33 54.62 34.88 27.55
N GLN A 34 53.93 35.20 26.45
CA GLN A 34 54.17 36.39 25.66
C GLN A 34 52.88 37.21 25.67
N ARG A 35 52.93 38.33 26.38
CA ARG A 35 51.93 39.38 26.28
C ARG A 35 52.09 40.03 24.91
N THR A 36 51.15 39.79 24.02
CA THR A 36 50.91 40.60 22.84
C THR A 36 49.57 41.31 23.05
N SER A 37 49.65 42.60 23.33
CA SER A 37 48.57 43.54 23.12
C SER A 37 48.39 43.65 21.61
N ASP A 38 47.29 43.15 21.05
CA ASP A 38 46.70 43.61 19.78
C ASP A 38 45.32 42.95 19.56
N CYS A 39 44.31 43.78 19.28
CA CYS A 39 42.98 43.49 18.71
C CYS A 39 42.35 42.10 18.97
N ASN A 40 41.70 41.92 20.14
CA ASN A 40 41.01 40.67 20.54
C ASN A 40 39.52 40.57 20.14
N GLY A 41 39.02 41.40 19.23
CA GLY A 41 37.62 41.38 18.77
C GLY A 41 37.33 40.33 17.69
N ASP A 42 38.23 40.15 16.73
CA ASP A 42 37.96 39.43 15.48
C ASP A 42 38.13 37.90 15.59
N THR A 43 38.99 37.41 16.49
CA THR A 43 39.20 35.96 16.66
C THR A 43 38.01 35.27 17.34
N ASN A 44 37.21 36.02 18.11
CA ASN A 44 36.00 35.51 18.74
C ASN A 44 34.84 35.45 17.73
N LEU A 45 34.70 36.50 16.90
CA LEU A 45 33.75 36.54 15.78
C LEU A 45 34.05 35.46 14.75
N ASN A 46 35.32 35.25 14.39
CA ASN A 46 35.72 34.20 13.44
C ASN A 46 35.49 32.78 14.00
N ARG A 47 35.75 32.54 15.30
CA ARG A 47 35.41 31.26 15.96
C ARG A 47 33.90 31.03 16.07
N LYS A 48 33.12 32.08 16.31
CA LYS A 48 31.65 32.02 16.35
C LYS A 48 31.10 31.73 14.96
N GLN A 49 31.63 32.40 13.94
CA GLN A 49 31.32 32.18 12.53
C GLN A 49 31.65 30.74 12.09
N GLN A 50 32.83 30.22 12.42
CA GLN A 50 33.22 28.84 12.11
C GLN A 50 32.35 27.79 12.83
N ARG A 51 31.93 28.08 14.07
CA ARG A 51 30.98 27.25 14.82
C ARG A 51 29.60 27.25 14.14
N ASP A 52 29.15 28.41 13.69
CA ASP A 52 27.88 28.57 13.00
C ASP A 52 27.91 27.96 11.59
N ASP A 53 29.04 28.02 10.87
CA ASP A 53 29.26 27.31 9.61
C ASP A 53 29.21 25.79 9.79
N ARG A 54 29.81 25.26 10.86
CA ARG A 54 29.72 23.83 11.16
C ARG A 54 28.28 23.39 11.48
N ARG A 55 27.51 24.24 12.16
CA ARG A 55 26.08 24.00 12.41
C ARG A 55 25.26 24.05 11.13
N ARG A 56 25.48 25.05 10.28
CA ARG A 56 24.87 25.17 8.95
C ARG A 56 25.16 23.96 8.08
N ALA A 57 26.42 23.51 8.04
CA ALA A 57 26.82 22.34 7.27
C ALA A 57 26.13 21.05 7.75
N ASN A 58 26.06 20.83 9.07
CA ASN A 58 25.36 19.69 9.64
C ASN A 58 23.85 19.73 9.34
N HIS A 59 23.22 20.89 9.50
CA HIS A 59 21.82 21.10 9.15
C HIS A 59 21.55 20.84 7.66
N ASN A 60 22.40 21.35 6.77
CA ASN A 60 22.28 21.16 5.32
C ASN A 60 22.38 19.68 4.93
N GLU A 61 23.28 18.93 5.57
CA GLU A 61 23.42 17.49 5.34
C GLU A 61 22.20 16.71 5.85
N ILE A 62 21.65 17.10 7.01
CA ILE A 62 20.42 16.49 7.55
C ILE A 62 19.27 16.70 6.56
N GLU A 63 19.07 17.93 6.08
CA GLU A 63 17.99 18.22 5.15
C GLU A 63 18.20 17.53 3.79
N ARG A 64 19.44 17.42 3.31
CA ARG A 64 19.74 16.66 2.09
C ARG A 64 19.28 15.20 2.22
N ARG A 65 19.62 14.52 3.33
CA ARG A 65 19.18 13.15 3.59
C ARG A 65 17.66 13.02 3.72
N ARG A 66 17.00 14.02 4.31
CA ARG A 66 15.53 14.06 4.36
C ARG A 66 14.94 14.14 2.95
N ARG A 67 15.46 15.02 2.09
CA ARG A 67 15.04 15.13 0.69
C ARG A 67 15.27 13.82 -0.08
N ASP A 68 16.42 13.17 0.10
CA ASP A 68 16.73 11.89 -0.54
C ASP A 68 15.71 10.81 -0.13
N LYS A 69 15.36 10.72 1.17
CA LYS A 69 14.30 9.82 1.63
C LYS A 69 12.95 10.09 0.97
N ILE A 70 12.54 11.36 0.90
CA ILE A 70 11.28 11.75 0.23
C ILE A 70 11.32 11.34 -1.24
N ASN A 71 12.43 11.59 -1.93
CA ASN A 71 12.59 11.24 -3.34
C ASN A 71 12.51 9.73 -3.56
N ASN A 72 13.16 8.95 -2.69
CA ASN A 72 13.13 7.49 -2.75
C ASN A 72 11.70 6.95 -2.58
N TRP A 73 10.95 7.47 -1.61
CA TRP A 73 9.54 7.07 -1.44
C TRP A 73 8.66 7.46 -2.62
N ILE A 74 8.91 8.61 -3.25
CA ILE A 74 8.20 8.98 -4.49
C ILE A 74 8.54 8.01 -5.64
N HIS A 75 9.79 7.55 -5.74
CA HIS A 75 10.19 6.57 -6.76
C HIS A 75 9.57 5.19 -6.51
N GLU A 76 9.58 4.72 -5.25
CA GLU A 76 8.92 3.46 -4.89
C GLU A 76 7.41 3.52 -5.14
N LEU A 77 6.78 4.66 -4.86
CA LEU A 77 5.37 4.87 -5.18
C LEU A 77 5.10 4.76 -6.69
N ASN A 78 5.98 5.33 -7.52
CA ASN A 78 5.85 5.25 -8.98
C ASN A 78 5.86 3.81 -9.51
N LYS A 79 6.65 2.92 -8.90
CA LYS A 79 6.76 1.51 -9.32
C LYS A 79 5.49 0.69 -9.08
N ILE A 80 4.71 1.06 -8.06
CA ILE A 80 3.50 0.32 -7.65
C ILE A 80 2.29 0.73 -8.50
N ILE A 81 2.32 1.92 -9.11
CA ILE A 81 1.23 2.40 -9.95
C ILE A 81 1.36 1.77 -11.34
N PRO A 82 0.32 1.07 -11.85
CA PRO A 82 0.37 0.42 -13.16
C PRO A 82 0.70 1.39 -14.30
N ALA A 83 1.51 0.93 -15.27
CA ALA A 83 1.93 1.73 -16.43
C ALA A 83 0.76 2.20 -17.31
N GLU A 84 -0.35 1.45 -17.34
CA GLU A 84 -1.59 1.84 -18.02
C GLU A 84 -2.19 3.13 -17.46
N HIS A 85 -1.94 3.40 -16.18
CA HIS A 85 -2.40 4.59 -15.50
C HIS A 85 -1.46 5.80 -15.66
N MET A 86 -0.21 5.54 -16.08
CA MET A 86 0.82 6.55 -16.32
C MET A 86 0.79 7.14 -17.74
N ASN A 87 0.12 6.47 -18.68
CA ASN A 87 0.02 6.88 -20.08
C ASN A 87 -1.38 7.38 -20.46
N SER A 88 -2.03 8.15 -19.59
CA SER A 88 -3.26 8.88 -19.99
C SER A 88 -2.87 10.22 -20.60
N PRO A 89 -3.26 10.55 -21.85
CA PRO A 89 -2.84 11.76 -22.56
C PRO A 89 -3.67 12.98 -22.12
N SER A 90 -3.81 13.18 -20.81
CA SER A 90 -4.60 14.27 -20.24
C SER A 90 -3.70 15.19 -19.44
N SER A 91 -2.91 16.00 -20.15
CA SER A 91 -2.55 17.36 -19.74
C SER A 91 -1.74 18.00 -20.86
N GLU A 92 -2.46 18.63 -21.78
CA GLU A 92 -1.96 19.78 -22.51
C GLU A 92 -1.58 20.87 -21.50
N THR A 93 -0.36 20.81 -20.97
CA THR A 93 0.30 22.01 -20.43
C THR A 93 1.79 21.88 -20.66
N GLN A 94 2.19 22.46 -21.79
CA GLN A 94 3.52 22.88 -22.18
C GLN A 94 4.67 22.60 -21.18
N ASN A 95 5.52 21.64 -21.52
CA ASN A 95 6.90 21.97 -21.86
C ASN A 95 7.53 20.82 -22.65
N LYS A 96 7.68 21.00 -23.97
CA LYS A 96 8.55 20.17 -24.80
C LYS A 96 9.98 20.39 -24.34
N GLN A 97 10.62 19.40 -23.71
CA GLN A 97 11.98 18.97 -24.04
C GLN A 97 12.15 17.47 -23.75
N ASN A 98 12.19 16.71 -24.85
CA ASN A 98 12.98 15.49 -25.05
C ASN A 98 12.72 14.25 -24.18
N GLY A 99 12.04 13.28 -24.81
CA GLY A 99 12.53 11.91 -24.93
C GLY A 99 12.34 10.98 -23.74
N GLY A 100 11.67 9.85 -23.98
CA GLY A 100 11.77 8.67 -23.13
C GLY A 100 10.48 8.31 -22.41
N GLN A 101 9.87 7.24 -22.92
CA GLN A 101 8.79 6.46 -22.34
C GLN A 101 8.98 6.24 -20.81
N GLY A 102 7.92 6.44 -20.03
CA GLY A 102 7.74 5.84 -18.71
C GLY A 102 8.56 6.35 -17.52
N GLU A 103 9.70 7.01 -17.72
CA GLU A 103 10.66 7.22 -16.62
C GLU A 103 10.63 8.61 -15.95
N ASN A 104 10.01 9.62 -16.56
CA ASN A 104 10.16 11.01 -16.10
C ASN A 104 8.84 11.73 -15.80
N LEU A 105 7.92 11.12 -15.04
CA LEU A 105 6.82 11.88 -14.44
C LEU A 105 7.36 12.79 -13.33
N SER A 106 6.90 14.04 -13.32
CA SER A 106 7.17 14.97 -12.23
C SER A 106 6.70 14.36 -10.90
N LYS A 107 7.37 14.71 -9.78
CA LYS A 107 6.94 14.31 -8.42
C LYS A 107 5.46 14.59 -8.18
N GLY A 108 4.95 15.71 -8.69
CA GLY A 108 3.52 16.04 -8.62
C GLY A 108 2.64 15.13 -9.47
N GLY A 109 3.11 14.72 -10.66
CA GLY A 109 2.42 13.79 -11.54
C GLY A 109 2.33 12.38 -10.94
N ILE A 110 3.42 11.89 -10.35
CA ILE A 110 3.44 10.59 -9.64
C ILE A 110 2.42 10.61 -8.50
N LEU A 111 2.38 11.69 -7.71
CA LEU A 111 1.43 11.82 -6.60
C LEU A 111 -0.03 11.89 -7.08
N ALA A 112 -0.32 12.66 -8.13
CA ALA A 112 -1.65 12.72 -8.71
C ALA A 112 -2.12 11.34 -9.21
N LYS A 113 -1.25 10.63 -9.93
CA LYS A 113 -1.52 9.28 -10.43
C LYS A 113 -1.65 8.25 -9.31
N ALA A 114 -0.92 8.40 -8.21
CA ALA A 114 -1.10 7.57 -7.03
C ALA A 114 -2.48 7.77 -6.40
N CYS A 115 -2.92 9.01 -6.25
CA CYS A 115 -4.23 9.34 -5.70
C CYS A 115 -5.35 8.76 -6.56
N GLU A 116 -5.32 8.98 -7.87
CA GLU A 116 -6.26 8.40 -8.83
C GLU A 116 -6.27 6.86 -8.77
N TYR A 117 -5.10 6.22 -8.68
CA TYR A 117 -4.99 4.77 -8.60
C TYR A 117 -5.59 4.21 -7.31
N ILE A 118 -5.33 4.83 -6.16
CA ILE A 118 -5.93 4.44 -4.88
C ILE A 118 -7.44 4.57 -4.92
N THR A 119 -7.97 5.68 -5.45
CA THR A 119 -9.43 5.86 -5.58
C THR A 119 -10.03 4.76 -6.45
N ARG A 120 -9.45 4.50 -7.63
CA ARG A 120 -9.92 3.40 -8.48
C ARG A 120 -9.85 2.05 -7.79
N LEU A 121 -8.77 1.74 -7.07
CA LEU A 121 -8.64 0.48 -6.36
C LEU A 121 -9.78 0.30 -5.34
N LYS A 122 -10.14 1.37 -4.61
CA LYS A 122 -11.30 1.36 -3.72
C LYS A 122 -12.59 1.12 -4.49
N ASP A 123 -12.84 1.89 -5.55
CA ASP A 123 -14.04 1.72 -6.37
C ASP A 123 -14.14 0.30 -6.96
N THR A 124 -13.03 -0.28 -7.39
CA THR A 124 -12.99 -1.65 -7.91
C THR A 124 -13.22 -2.69 -6.82
N SER A 125 -12.70 -2.46 -5.61
CA SER A 125 -12.94 -3.34 -4.46
C SER A 125 -14.41 -3.32 -4.06
N ASP A 126 -15.04 -2.14 -4.06
CA ASP A 126 -16.45 -1.98 -3.74
C ASP A 126 -17.33 -2.66 -4.79
N LYS A 127 -17.04 -2.43 -6.08
CA LYS A 127 -17.73 -3.12 -7.19
C LYS A 127 -17.58 -4.64 -7.14
N LEU A 128 -16.38 -5.15 -6.84
CA LEU A 128 -16.16 -6.58 -6.69
C LEU A 128 -16.97 -7.16 -5.52
N THR A 129 -17.09 -6.42 -4.42
CA THR A 129 -17.91 -6.81 -3.28
C THR A 129 -19.39 -6.89 -3.65
N GLU A 130 -19.89 -5.91 -4.41
CA GLU A 130 -21.25 -5.91 -4.95
C GLU A 130 -21.49 -7.09 -5.90
N CYS A 131 -20.59 -7.34 -6.85
CA CYS A 131 -20.68 -8.49 -7.76
C CYS A 131 -20.67 -9.83 -7.01
N LEU A 132 -19.91 -9.95 -5.93
CA LEU A 132 -19.91 -11.16 -5.11
C LEU A 132 -21.27 -11.36 -4.42
N ALA A 133 -21.85 -10.29 -3.87
CA ALA A 133 -23.18 -10.34 -3.26
C ALA A 133 -24.27 -10.70 -4.29
N GLU A 134 -24.21 -10.12 -5.48
CA GLU A 134 -25.13 -10.47 -6.59
C GLU A 134 -24.97 -11.94 -7.01
N LYS A 135 -23.74 -12.42 -7.15
CA LYS A 135 -23.47 -13.84 -7.44
C LYS A 135 -24.06 -14.75 -6.37
N ASP A 136 -23.91 -14.42 -5.09
CA ASP A 136 -24.50 -15.21 -4.00
C ASP A 136 -26.03 -15.20 -4.05
N GLN A 137 -26.64 -14.06 -4.38
CA GLN A 137 -28.08 -13.95 -4.59
C GLN A 137 -28.57 -14.83 -5.74
N ILE A 138 -27.88 -14.81 -6.89
CA ILE A 138 -28.21 -15.66 -8.04
C ILE A 138 -28.07 -17.14 -7.69
N LEU A 139 -27.05 -17.52 -6.91
CA LEU A 139 -26.90 -18.90 -6.46
C LEU A 139 -28.06 -19.35 -5.57
N LEU A 140 -28.53 -18.48 -4.67
CA LEU A 140 -29.69 -18.77 -3.83
C LEU A 140 -30.96 -18.96 -4.67
N GLU A 141 -31.21 -18.07 -5.63
CA GLU A 141 -32.33 -18.18 -6.56
C GLU A 141 -32.25 -19.48 -7.39
N ASN A 142 -31.06 -19.83 -7.88
CA ASN A 142 -30.86 -21.06 -8.64
C ASN A 142 -31.18 -22.31 -7.80
N LEU A 143 -30.84 -22.30 -6.52
CA LEU A 143 -31.19 -23.38 -5.59
C LEU A 143 -32.71 -23.47 -5.39
N GLN A 144 -33.38 -22.33 -5.18
CA GLN A 144 -34.84 -22.29 -5.02
C GLN A 144 -35.58 -22.77 -6.28
N LEU A 145 -35.12 -22.37 -7.47
CA LEU A 145 -35.68 -22.83 -8.73
C LEU A 145 -35.51 -24.34 -8.91
N LYS A 146 -34.32 -24.88 -8.58
CA LYS A 146 -34.09 -26.33 -8.60
C LYS A 146 -35.01 -27.06 -7.63
N GLU A 147 -35.24 -26.53 -6.44
CA GLU A 147 -36.16 -27.12 -5.48
C GLU A 147 -37.60 -27.12 -6.01
N SER A 148 -38.06 -26.00 -6.57
CA SER A 148 -39.39 -25.88 -7.19
C SER A 148 -39.59 -26.88 -8.35
N ILE A 149 -38.58 -27.03 -9.22
CA ILE A 149 -38.61 -28.04 -10.29
C ILE A 149 -38.77 -29.45 -9.71
N ASN A 150 -38.03 -29.80 -8.66
CA ASN A 150 -38.14 -31.12 -8.03
C ASN A 150 -39.52 -31.36 -7.40
N GLN A 151 -40.11 -30.35 -6.78
CA GLN A 151 -41.46 -30.43 -6.22
C GLN A 151 -42.50 -30.67 -7.32
N LEU A 152 -42.45 -29.89 -8.40
CA LEU A 152 -43.34 -30.05 -9.54
C LEU A 152 -43.17 -31.41 -10.24
N LEU A 153 -41.94 -31.90 -10.39
CA LEU A 153 -41.68 -33.24 -10.94
C LEU A 153 -42.28 -34.34 -10.06
N THR A 154 -42.16 -34.20 -8.74
CA THR A 154 -42.73 -35.15 -7.77
C THR A 154 -44.25 -35.15 -7.85
N GLU A 155 -44.87 -33.97 -7.91
CA GLU A 155 -46.31 -33.84 -8.05
C GLU A 155 -46.81 -34.38 -9.39
N ASN A 156 -46.13 -34.07 -10.49
CA ASN A 156 -46.48 -34.58 -11.81
C ASN A 156 -46.46 -36.11 -11.82
N LYS A 157 -45.42 -36.72 -11.24
CA LYS A 157 -45.33 -38.18 -11.08
C LYS A 157 -46.48 -38.74 -10.24
N ARG A 158 -46.83 -38.09 -9.13
CA ARG A 158 -47.97 -38.48 -8.29
C ARG A 158 -49.28 -38.45 -9.07
N LEU A 159 -49.54 -37.39 -9.81
CA LEU A 159 -50.74 -37.23 -10.64
C LEU A 159 -50.80 -38.27 -11.76
N GLN A 160 -49.68 -38.55 -12.42
CA GLN A 160 -49.59 -39.62 -13.42
C GLN A 160 -49.94 -40.99 -12.82
N SER A 161 -49.42 -41.33 -11.64
CA SER A 161 -49.78 -42.58 -10.96
C SER A 161 -51.26 -42.64 -10.57
N GLN A 162 -51.85 -41.53 -10.13
CA GLN A 162 -53.28 -41.46 -9.83
C GLN A 162 -54.16 -41.65 -11.07
N LEU A 163 -53.78 -41.02 -12.19
CA LEU A 163 -54.46 -41.20 -13.47
C LEU A 163 -54.37 -42.65 -13.95
N GLN A 164 -53.19 -43.27 -13.87
CA GLN A 164 -53.01 -44.66 -14.24
C GLN A 164 -53.88 -45.59 -13.40
N TYR A 165 -53.88 -45.41 -12.07
CA TYR A 165 -54.74 -46.19 -11.17
C TYR A 165 -56.22 -46.05 -11.52
N ALA A 166 -56.69 -44.82 -11.77
CA ALA A 166 -58.08 -44.57 -12.14
C ALA A 166 -58.47 -45.25 -13.47
N LEU A 167 -57.59 -45.24 -14.47
CA LEU A 167 -57.79 -45.94 -15.75
C LEU A 167 -57.89 -47.46 -15.53
N GLU A 168 -56.99 -48.04 -14.74
CA GLU A 168 -57.00 -49.48 -14.43
C GLU A 168 -58.27 -49.90 -13.67
N THR A 169 -58.78 -49.07 -12.77
CA THR A 169 -60.03 -49.37 -12.05
C THR A 169 -61.27 -49.29 -12.94
N ASN A 170 -61.31 -48.34 -13.88
CA ASN A 170 -62.46 -48.21 -14.79
C ASN A 170 -62.55 -49.40 -15.76
N VAL A 171 -61.42 -49.88 -16.29
CA VAL A 171 -61.38 -51.07 -17.16
C VAL A 171 -61.93 -52.33 -16.45
N LYS A 172 -61.65 -52.47 -15.15
CA LYS A 172 -62.14 -53.60 -14.34
C LYS A 172 -63.64 -53.57 -14.06
N LEU A 173 -64.28 -52.40 -14.12
CA LEU A 173 -65.73 -52.26 -13.90
C LEU A 173 -66.53 -52.50 -15.18
N GLU A 174 -65.90 -52.36 -16.36
CA GLU A 174 -66.52 -52.61 -17.67
C GLU A 174 -66.36 -54.06 -18.16
N SER A 175 -65.57 -54.90 -17.46
CA SER A 175 -65.31 -56.32 -17.77
C SER A 175 -66.13 -57.25 -16.87
#